data_AF-A0A6A4RN96-F1
#
_entry.id   AF-A0A6A4RN96-F1
#
_cell.length_a   1.000
_cell.length_b   1.000
_cell.length_c   1.000
_cell.angle_alpha   90.00
_cell.angle_beta   90.00
_cell.angle_gamma   90.00
#
_symmetry.space_group_name_H-M   'P 1'
#
loop_
_entity.id
_entity.type
_entity.pdbx_description
1 polymer ?
#
loop_
_entity_poly.entity_id
_entity_poly.type
_entity_poly.pdbx_seq_one_letter_code
_entity_poly.pdbx_strand_id
1 'polypeptide(L)'
;MNFATPLIPATLIRRYKRFLADCQLPDGREITAHCANPGSMMGLAEPGMRVWLEPNDDPKKKLDYGWRLVDHENGHFTGVDTSVPNRALRASLEAGEVIELADYETLRPEVKYGENSRIDFLLTQSGLPDCYVEVKSVTLMRQPGLAEFPDSVTKRGTKHLGELTKMVQQGHRAVMLYLVQRTDCQRFQLAADIDSAYAAAFDQAQAAGVERLIYSTNISPEEITLGAAIPAA
;
A
#
# COMPACT_ATOMS: atom_id res chain seq x y z
N MET A 1 1.71 -1.47 -13.05
CA MET A 1 2.25 -0.17 -13.48
C MET A 1 3.76 -0.29 -13.68
N ASN A 2 4.28 0.29 -14.76
CA ASN A 2 5.72 0.33 -15.04
C ASN A 2 6.36 1.56 -14.41
N PHE A 3 7.54 1.43 -13.81
CA PHE A 3 8.31 2.60 -13.37
C PHE A 3 8.64 3.47 -14.59
N ALA A 4 8.49 4.79 -14.42
CA ALA A 4 8.65 5.72 -15.54
C ALA A 4 10.12 5.88 -15.94
N THR A 5 11.02 5.67 -14.99
CA THR A 5 12.46 5.66 -15.21
C THR A 5 13.06 4.37 -14.67
N PRO A 6 14.13 3.84 -15.29
CA PRO A 6 14.83 2.67 -14.76
C PRO A 6 15.29 2.92 -13.33
N LEU A 7 14.94 2.00 -12.44
CA LEU A 7 15.40 2.08 -11.06
C LEU A 7 16.90 1.79 -10.96
N ILE A 8 17.57 2.49 -10.05
CA ILE A 8 19.00 2.33 -9.78
C ILE A 8 19.16 1.57 -8.45
N PRO A 9 19.93 0.47 -8.42
CA PRO A 9 20.22 -0.22 -7.17
C PRO A 9 21.16 0.61 -6.31
N ALA A 10 20.97 0.57 -5.00
CA ALA A 10 21.82 1.23 -4.01
C ALA A 10 21.85 0.43 -2.71
N THR A 11 22.78 0.78 -1.82
CA THR A 11 22.85 0.23 -0.47
C THR A 11 22.33 1.28 0.51
N LEU A 12 21.35 0.93 1.34
CA LEU A 12 20.82 1.82 2.36
C LEU A 12 21.90 2.06 3.43
N ILE A 13 22.22 3.31 3.72
CA ILE A 13 23.10 3.68 4.84
C ILE A 13 22.24 3.86 6.08
N ARG A 14 21.16 4.65 5.99
CA ARG A 14 20.21 4.89 7.07
C ARG A 14 18.93 5.55 6.57
N ARG A 15 17.82 5.31 7.27
CA ARG A 15 16.59 6.10 7.17
C ARG A 15 16.46 7.02 8.39
N TYR A 16 16.09 8.28 8.17
CA TYR A 16 15.96 9.26 9.24
C TYR A 16 14.91 10.33 8.93
N LYS A 17 14.45 11.05 9.96
CA LYS A 17 13.40 12.09 9.85
C LYS A 17 12.15 11.60 9.08
N ARG A 18 11.87 10.29 9.15
CA ARG A 18 10.78 9.55 8.48
C ARG A 18 10.85 9.51 6.95
N PHE A 19 11.22 10.61 6.30
CA PHE A 19 11.10 10.82 4.86
C PHE A 19 12.43 10.94 4.11
N LEU A 20 13.56 10.74 4.79
CA LEU A 20 14.90 10.80 4.20
C LEU A 20 15.61 9.47 4.38
N ALA A 21 16.35 9.07 3.36
CA ALA A 21 17.25 7.93 3.41
C ALA A 21 18.57 8.31 2.75
N ASP A 22 19.68 8.09 3.45
CA ASP A 22 21.00 8.19 2.83
C ASP A 22 21.33 6.81 2.25
N CYS A 23 21.80 6.79 0.99
CA CYS A 23 22.11 5.57 0.27
C CYS A 23 23.44 5.72 -0.47
N GLN A 24 24.16 4.60 -0.66
CA GLN A 24 25.36 4.53 -1.48
C GLN A 24 25.04 3.90 -2.84
N LEU A 25 25.35 4.63 -3.92
CA LEU A 25 25.23 4.16 -5.30
C LEU A 25 26.36 3.17 -5.65
N PRO A 26 26.24 2.40 -6.76
CA PRO A 26 27.26 1.41 -7.14
C PRO A 26 28.63 2.00 -7.48
N ASP A 27 28.68 3.29 -7.82
CA ASP A 27 29.93 4.04 -8.06
C ASP A 27 30.56 4.60 -6.78
N GLY A 28 29.98 4.31 -5.61
CA GLY A 28 30.45 4.72 -4.30
C GLY A 28 29.94 6.09 -3.84
N ARG A 29 29.22 6.84 -4.68
CA ARG A 29 28.64 8.14 -4.25
C ARG A 29 27.54 7.93 -3.22
N GLU A 30 27.55 8.77 -2.19
CA GLU A 30 26.45 8.89 -1.24
C GLU A 30 25.44 9.93 -1.73
N ILE A 31 24.16 9.58 -1.66
CA ILE A 31 23.03 10.45 -2.02
C ILE A 31 22.00 10.43 -0.89
N THR A 32 21.10 11.41 -0.91
CA THR A 32 19.88 11.39 -0.09
C THR A 32 18.66 11.18 -0.99
N ALA A 33 17.88 10.14 -0.70
CA ALA A 33 16.63 9.82 -1.36
C ALA A 33 15.42 10.17 -0.49
N HIS A 34 14.30 10.51 -1.14
CA HIS A 34 13.01 10.63 -0.48
C HIS A 34 12.45 9.24 -0.13
N CYS A 35 12.12 9.02 1.13
CA CYS A 35 11.40 7.84 1.60
C CYS A 35 9.89 8.15 1.68
N ALA A 36 9.12 7.74 0.67
CA ALA A 36 7.67 7.97 0.57
C ALA A 36 6.83 6.98 1.42
N ASN A 37 7.31 6.68 2.62
CA ASN A 37 6.63 5.82 3.58
C ASN A 37 6.59 6.52 4.95
N PRO A 38 5.40 6.88 5.47
CA PRO A 38 5.28 7.51 6.78
C PRO A 38 5.32 6.49 7.93
N GLY A 39 5.17 5.19 7.66
CA GLY A 39 5.13 4.11 8.63
C GLY A 39 6.48 3.80 9.27
N SER A 40 6.49 2.79 10.15
CA SER A 40 7.69 2.34 10.85
C SER A 40 8.74 1.78 9.89
N MET A 41 8.30 1.13 8.80
CA MET A 41 9.17 0.29 7.95
C MET A 41 9.98 -0.73 8.76
N MET A 42 9.36 -1.30 9.80
CA MET A 42 9.99 -2.31 10.64
C MET A 42 10.51 -3.48 9.79
N GLY A 43 11.81 -3.78 9.92
CA GLY A 43 12.49 -4.80 9.15
C GLY A 43 12.74 -4.46 7.67
N LEU A 44 12.51 -3.20 7.25
CA LEU A 44 12.64 -2.75 5.86
C LEU A 44 13.55 -1.53 5.70
N ALA A 45 14.25 -1.13 6.76
CA ALA A 45 15.09 0.08 6.77
C ALA A 45 16.40 -0.09 7.55
N GLU A 46 16.91 -1.33 7.63
CA GLU A 46 18.17 -1.62 8.29
C GLU A 46 19.36 -1.18 7.43
N PRO A 47 20.41 -0.59 8.02
CA PRO A 47 21.65 -0.28 7.29
C PRO A 47 22.22 -1.51 6.57
N GLY A 48 22.70 -1.32 5.36
CA GLY A 48 23.25 -2.36 4.50
C GLY A 48 22.23 -3.03 3.58
N MET A 49 20.93 -2.82 3.76
CA MET A 49 19.91 -3.40 2.87
C MET A 49 20.05 -2.89 1.44
N ARG A 50 19.83 -3.79 0.47
CA ARG A 50 19.76 -3.43 -0.95
C ARG A 50 18.41 -2.76 -1.26
N VAL A 51 18.48 -1.61 -1.89
CA VAL A 51 17.31 -0.78 -2.22
C VAL A 51 17.33 -0.35 -3.67
N TRP A 52 16.16 0.01 -4.19
CA TRP A 52 16.03 0.54 -5.55
C TRP A 52 15.46 1.95 -5.52
N LEU A 53 16.15 2.84 -6.21
CA LEU A 53 15.89 4.28 -6.25
C LEU A 53 15.39 4.68 -7.63
N GLU A 54 14.32 5.45 -7.69
CA GLU A 54 13.87 6.12 -8.91
C GLU A 54 14.54 7.49 -9.01
N PRO A 55 15.32 7.76 -10.06
CA PRO A 55 15.84 9.10 -10.33
C PRO A 55 14.72 10.11 -10.57
N ASN A 56 14.98 11.36 -10.25
CA ASN A 56 14.08 12.46 -10.51
C ASN A 56 14.87 13.68 -11.00
N ASP A 57 14.51 14.16 -12.19
CA ASP A 57 15.08 15.35 -12.84
C ASP A 57 14.17 16.58 -12.74
N ASP A 58 13.00 16.46 -12.09
CA ASP A 58 12.08 17.59 -11.89
C ASP A 58 12.75 18.69 -11.02
N PRO A 59 13.04 19.87 -11.60
CA PRO A 59 13.75 20.95 -10.91
C PRO A 59 12.95 21.55 -9.74
N LYS A 60 11.66 21.21 -9.59
CA LYS A 60 10.83 21.63 -8.45
C LYS A 60 11.02 20.74 -7.22
N LYS A 61 11.55 19.53 -7.37
CA LYS A 61 11.77 18.63 -6.23
C LYS A 61 13.13 18.95 -5.60
N LYS A 62 13.19 18.75 -4.29
CA LYS A 62 14.40 19.01 -3.49
C LYS A 62 15.40 17.86 -3.49
N LEU A 63 14.96 16.67 -3.88
CA LEU A 63 15.75 15.45 -3.85
C LEU A 63 15.66 14.78 -5.22
N ASP A 64 16.80 14.33 -5.72
CA ASP A 64 16.95 13.79 -7.06
C ASP A 64 16.63 12.28 -7.12
N TYR A 65 16.24 11.69 -6.00
CA TYR A 65 15.96 10.26 -5.89
C TYR A 65 14.74 10.00 -4.99
N GLY A 66 13.92 9.03 -5.37
CA GLY A 66 12.87 8.45 -4.53
C GLY A 66 13.17 6.97 -4.25
N TRP A 67 13.14 6.56 -2.99
CA TRP A 67 13.28 5.16 -2.64
C TRP A 67 11.96 4.41 -2.91
N ARG A 68 12.00 3.43 -3.82
CA ARG A 68 10.83 2.68 -4.27
C ARG A 68 10.75 1.28 -3.70
N LEU A 69 11.84 0.52 -3.76
CA LEU A 69 11.84 -0.90 -3.39
C LEU A 69 12.92 -1.24 -2.37
N VAL A 70 12.64 -2.25 -1.57
CA VAL A 70 13.63 -3.06 -0.85
C VAL A 70 13.77 -4.37 -1.59
N ASP A 71 15.01 -4.78 -1.82
CA ASP A 71 15.39 -6.07 -2.37
C ASP A 71 15.84 -6.97 -1.21
N HIS A 72 15.16 -8.09 -1.03
CA HIS A 72 15.48 -9.06 0.05
C HIS A 72 16.63 -9.99 -0.31
N GLU A 73 17.25 -9.81 -1.49
CA GLU A 73 18.40 -10.57 -2.00
C GLU A 73 18.15 -12.08 -2.12
N ASN A 74 16.88 -12.49 -2.11
CA ASN A 74 16.41 -13.86 -2.24
C ASN A 74 15.35 -14.00 -3.36
N GLY A 75 15.29 -13.03 -4.27
CA GLY A 75 14.31 -12.96 -5.35
C GLY A 75 12.99 -12.28 -4.97
N HIS A 76 12.82 -11.88 -3.71
CA HIS A 76 11.66 -11.14 -3.25
C HIS A 76 11.95 -9.65 -3.09
N PHE A 77 10.91 -8.86 -3.31
CA PHE A 77 10.89 -7.40 -3.13
C PHE A 77 9.75 -6.96 -2.21
N THR A 78 9.95 -5.78 -1.60
CA THR A 78 8.92 -4.98 -0.95
C THR A 78 8.84 -3.60 -1.60
N GLY A 79 7.63 -3.18 -1.99
CA GLY A 79 7.34 -1.81 -2.41
C GLY A 79 7.17 -0.91 -1.19
N VAL A 80 8.07 0.06 -1.00
CA VAL A 80 8.05 0.93 0.19
C VAL A 80 7.37 2.26 -0.05
N ASP A 81 7.25 2.71 -1.30
CA ASP A 81 6.51 3.92 -1.64
C ASP A 81 5.00 3.68 -1.52
N THR A 82 4.41 4.20 -0.45
CA THR A 82 2.98 4.02 -0.14
C THR A 82 2.03 4.76 -1.09
N SER A 83 2.54 5.60 -2.00
CA SER A 83 1.72 6.26 -3.04
C SER A 83 1.58 5.45 -4.33
N VAL A 84 2.51 4.52 -4.58
CA VAL A 84 2.49 3.62 -5.76
C VAL A 84 1.32 2.62 -5.75
N PRO A 85 0.94 2.00 -4.62
CA PRO A 85 -0.14 1.02 -4.52
C PRO A 85 -1.44 1.47 -5.20
N ASN A 86 -1.89 2.70 -4.95
CA ASN A 86 -3.12 3.22 -5.56
C ASN A 86 -3.00 3.35 -7.09
N ARG A 87 -1.82 3.71 -7.61
CA ARG A 87 -1.61 3.77 -9.08
C ARG A 87 -1.62 2.38 -9.71
N ALA A 88 -0.95 1.41 -9.08
CA ALA A 88 -0.97 0.03 -9.55
C ALA A 88 -2.39 -0.55 -9.52
N LEU A 89 -3.08 -0.39 -8.38
CA LEU A 89 -4.42 -0.90 -8.18
C LEU A 89 -5.44 -0.25 -9.11
N ARG A 90 -5.32 1.06 -9.38
CA ARG A 90 -6.20 1.76 -10.32
C ARG A 90 -6.20 1.08 -11.69
N ALA A 91 -5.02 0.80 -12.24
CA ALA A 91 -4.91 0.14 -13.54
C ALA A 91 -5.58 -1.24 -13.53
N SER A 92 -5.39 -2.01 -12.45
CA SER A 92 -6.03 -3.32 -12.28
C SER A 92 -7.54 -3.26 -12.08
N LEU A 93 -8.05 -2.24 -11.39
CA LEU A 93 -9.49 -2.00 -11.26
C LEU A 93 -10.11 -1.63 -12.62
N GLU A 94 -9.48 -0.72 -13.36
CA GLU A 94 -9.93 -0.32 -14.71
C GLU A 94 -9.88 -1.51 -15.70
N ALA A 95 -8.97 -2.46 -15.50
CA ALA A 95 -8.85 -3.68 -16.30
C ALA A 95 -9.75 -4.84 -15.82
N GLY A 96 -10.51 -4.68 -14.72
CA GLY A 96 -11.37 -5.73 -14.17
C GLY A 96 -10.62 -6.92 -13.55
N GLU A 97 -9.36 -6.73 -13.15
CA GLU A 97 -8.50 -7.79 -12.59
C GLU A 97 -8.84 -8.09 -11.12
N VAL A 98 -9.48 -7.15 -10.42
CA VAL A 98 -10.06 -7.39 -9.09
C VAL A 98 -11.46 -7.94 -9.30
N ILE A 99 -11.60 -9.27 -9.30
CA ILE A 99 -12.80 -9.96 -9.76
C ILE A 99 -14.06 -9.52 -9.01
N GLU A 100 -13.94 -9.22 -7.71
CA GLU A 100 -15.05 -8.83 -6.85
C GLU A 100 -15.60 -7.44 -7.17
N LEU A 101 -14.88 -6.66 -7.98
CA LEU A 101 -15.16 -5.28 -8.37
C LEU A 101 -15.26 -5.10 -9.90
N ALA A 102 -15.16 -6.18 -10.68
CA ALA A 102 -15.10 -6.14 -12.13
C ALA A 102 -16.40 -5.66 -12.81
N ASP A 103 -17.54 -5.75 -12.12
CA ASP A 103 -18.83 -5.28 -12.63
C ASP A 103 -18.98 -3.74 -12.63
N TYR A 104 -18.00 -3.00 -12.11
CA TYR A 104 -18.03 -1.53 -12.07
C TYR A 104 -17.26 -0.89 -13.24
N GLU A 105 -17.94 -0.13 -14.11
CA GLU A 105 -17.30 0.49 -15.27
C GLU A 105 -16.70 1.88 -14.98
N THR A 106 -17.21 2.59 -13.98
CA THR A 106 -16.73 3.94 -13.64
C THR A 106 -15.94 3.95 -12.35
N LEU A 107 -14.69 4.42 -12.43
CA LEU A 107 -13.79 4.59 -11.29
C LEU A 107 -13.44 6.07 -11.10
N ARG A 108 -13.60 6.58 -9.88
CA ARG A 108 -13.19 7.95 -9.49
C ARG A 108 -12.27 7.90 -8.27
N PRO A 109 -11.00 8.34 -8.39
CA PRO A 109 -10.09 8.36 -7.26
C PRO A 109 -10.31 9.58 -6.36
N GLU A 110 -9.89 9.49 -5.09
CA GLU A 110 -9.77 10.63 -4.15
C GLU A 110 -11.08 11.40 -3.92
N VAL A 111 -12.22 10.70 -3.92
CA VAL A 111 -13.54 11.32 -3.74
C VAL A 111 -13.76 11.64 -2.27
N LYS A 112 -14.22 12.86 -1.97
CA LYS A 112 -14.57 13.25 -0.60
C LYS A 112 -15.76 12.43 -0.10
N TYR A 113 -15.65 11.89 1.11
CA TYR A 113 -16.73 11.15 1.79
C TYR A 113 -16.61 11.29 3.31
N GLY A 114 -17.69 10.96 4.03
CA GLY A 114 -17.73 11.15 5.47
C GLY A 114 -17.58 12.61 5.88
N GLU A 115 -16.99 12.85 7.05
CA GLU A 115 -16.87 14.21 7.60
C GLU A 115 -15.63 14.94 7.09
N ASN A 116 -14.48 14.26 7.01
CA ASN A 116 -13.20 14.89 6.69
C ASN A 116 -12.23 13.88 6.07
N SER A 117 -12.72 13.04 5.15
CA SER A 117 -11.93 12.00 4.51
C SER A 117 -12.11 11.99 3.00
N ARG A 118 -11.19 11.32 2.33
CA ARG A 118 -11.30 10.95 0.93
C ARG A 118 -11.19 9.44 0.83
N ILE A 119 -12.05 8.84 0.04
CA ILE A 119 -11.97 7.43 -0.31
C ILE A 119 -10.94 7.28 -1.43
N ASP A 120 -10.14 6.22 -1.38
CA ASP A 120 -9.13 5.98 -2.41
C ASP A 120 -9.80 5.82 -3.78
N PHE A 121 -10.87 5.01 -3.86
CA PHE A 121 -11.68 4.84 -5.07
C PHE A 121 -13.18 4.79 -4.76
N LEU A 122 -13.96 5.51 -5.55
CA LEU A 122 -15.41 5.37 -5.66
C LEU A 122 -15.73 4.72 -7.00
N LEU A 123 -16.32 3.52 -6.95
CA LEU A 123 -16.74 2.76 -8.13
C LEU A 123 -18.25 2.88 -8.29
N THR A 124 -18.72 3.13 -9.51
CA THR A 124 -20.15 3.30 -9.81
C THR A 124 -20.54 2.54 -11.09
N GLN A 125 -21.72 1.92 -11.07
CA GLN A 125 -22.31 1.23 -12.21
C GLN A 125 -23.83 1.34 -12.15
N SER A 126 -24.47 1.57 -13.30
CA SER A 126 -25.92 1.59 -13.37
C SER A 126 -26.53 0.28 -12.88
N GLY A 127 -27.45 0.35 -11.90
CA GLY A 127 -28.10 -0.82 -11.32
C GLY A 127 -27.34 -1.48 -10.16
N LEU A 128 -26.14 -1.01 -9.83
CA LEU A 128 -25.40 -1.44 -8.64
C LEU A 128 -25.32 -0.32 -7.60
N PRO A 129 -25.26 -0.64 -6.30
CA PRO A 129 -24.88 0.33 -5.28
C PRO A 129 -23.46 0.86 -5.54
N ASP A 130 -23.26 2.18 -5.35
CA ASP A 130 -21.92 2.77 -5.32
C ASP A 130 -21.01 2.01 -4.35
N CYS A 131 -19.77 1.76 -4.75
CA CYS A 131 -18.79 1.02 -3.96
C CYS A 131 -17.62 1.90 -3.54
N TYR A 132 -17.47 2.07 -2.23
CA TYR A 132 -16.39 2.84 -1.60
C TYR A 132 -15.24 1.89 -1.27
N VAL A 133 -14.10 2.05 -1.92
CA VAL A 133 -12.92 1.19 -1.74
C VAL A 133 -11.81 1.98 -1.08
N GLU A 134 -11.49 1.61 0.16
CA GLU A 134 -10.32 2.12 0.89
C GLU A 134 -9.18 1.11 0.76
N VAL A 135 -7.97 1.59 0.52
CA VAL A 135 -6.78 0.78 0.29
C VAL A 135 -5.82 0.94 1.46
N LYS A 136 -5.18 -0.17 1.83
CA LYS A 136 -4.08 -0.21 2.79
C LYS A 136 -2.89 -0.90 2.16
N SER A 137 -1.76 -0.19 2.12
CA SER A 137 -0.47 -0.80 1.79
C SER A 137 0.02 -1.61 2.98
N VAL A 138 0.34 -2.89 2.75
CA VAL A 138 0.77 -3.83 3.78
C VAL A 138 2.20 -4.28 3.49
N THR A 139 3.13 -3.93 4.38
CA THR A 139 4.55 -4.24 4.22
C THR A 139 5.16 -4.97 5.42
N LEU A 140 4.51 -4.97 6.59
CA LEU A 140 5.02 -5.65 7.78
C LEU A 140 4.94 -7.17 7.61
N MET A 141 6.00 -7.87 8.05
CA MET A 141 6.04 -9.31 8.23
C MET A 141 6.97 -9.60 9.41
N ARG A 142 6.43 -10.09 10.53
CA ARG A 142 7.25 -10.55 11.66
C ARG A 142 7.41 -12.06 11.68
N GLN A 143 6.52 -12.77 10.97
CA GLN A 143 6.59 -14.21 10.75
C GLN A 143 6.71 -14.50 9.25
N PRO A 144 7.66 -15.35 8.81
CA PRO A 144 7.83 -15.66 7.38
C PRO A 144 6.51 -16.06 6.70
N GLY A 145 6.23 -15.45 5.56
CA GLY A 145 5.04 -15.72 4.76
C GLY A 145 3.75 -15.02 5.23
N LEU A 146 3.77 -14.30 6.36
CA LEU A 146 2.60 -13.67 6.96
C LEU A 146 2.69 -12.14 6.92
N ALA A 147 1.93 -11.53 6.01
CA ALA A 147 1.78 -10.09 5.95
C ALA A 147 0.87 -9.58 7.08
N GLU A 148 1.22 -8.44 7.66
CA GLU A 148 0.52 -7.90 8.83
C GLU A 148 0.17 -6.43 8.66
N PHE A 149 -1.00 -6.02 9.13
CA PHE A 149 -1.39 -4.60 9.18
C PHE A 149 -2.09 -4.26 10.51
N PRO A 150 -1.82 -3.10 11.13
CA PRO A 150 -0.86 -2.08 10.73
C PRO A 150 0.55 -2.36 11.29
N ASP A 151 1.53 -1.57 10.84
CA ASP A 151 2.90 -1.59 11.38
C ASP A 151 3.14 -0.58 12.53
N SER A 152 2.10 0.20 12.85
CA SER A 152 2.07 1.21 13.90
C SER A 152 0.62 1.61 14.20
N VAL A 153 0.36 2.22 15.36
CA VAL A 153 -0.98 2.71 15.72
C VAL A 153 -1.51 3.70 14.67
N THR A 154 -2.70 3.44 14.13
CA THR A 154 -3.31 4.15 13.00
C THR A 154 -4.71 4.69 13.31
N LYS A 155 -4.77 5.78 14.08
CA LYS A 155 -6.03 6.51 14.34
C LYS A 155 -6.77 6.91 13.05
N ARG A 156 -6.01 7.21 12.00
CA ARG A 156 -6.57 7.51 10.67
C ARG A 156 -7.27 6.27 10.10
N GLY A 157 -6.59 5.11 10.07
CA GLY A 157 -7.21 3.87 9.60
C GLY A 157 -8.50 3.53 10.35
N THR A 158 -8.50 3.69 11.69
CA THR A 158 -9.68 3.46 12.53
C THR A 158 -10.84 4.40 12.18
N LYS A 159 -10.54 5.68 11.91
CA LYS A 159 -11.55 6.66 11.45
C LYS A 159 -12.17 6.23 10.11
N HIS A 160 -11.35 5.84 9.14
CA HIS A 160 -11.84 5.42 7.82
C HIS A 160 -12.75 4.19 7.91
N LEU A 161 -12.47 3.23 8.79
CA LEU A 161 -13.38 2.10 9.04
C LEU A 161 -14.76 2.55 9.52
N GLY A 162 -14.81 3.50 10.47
CA GLY A 162 -16.08 4.09 10.91
C GLY A 162 -16.83 4.82 9.78
N GLU A 163 -16.12 5.50 8.89
CA GLU A 163 -16.72 6.15 7.73
C GLU A 163 -17.24 5.15 6.69
N LEU A 164 -16.54 4.04 6.45
CA LEU A 164 -17.02 2.95 5.59
C LEU A 164 -18.28 2.30 6.16
N THR A 165 -18.33 2.04 7.47
CA THR A 165 -19.53 1.55 8.14
C THR A 165 -20.73 2.47 7.92
N LYS A 166 -20.53 3.79 7.98
CA LYS A 166 -21.60 4.77 7.67
C LYS A 166 -22.06 4.66 6.21
N MET A 167 -21.18 4.36 5.25
CA MET A 167 -21.57 4.15 3.85
C MET A 167 -22.42 2.89 3.68
N VAL A 168 -22.05 1.80 4.34
CA VAL A 168 -22.87 0.56 4.34
C VAL A 168 -24.26 0.82 4.91
N GLN A 169 -24.36 1.57 6.01
CA GLN A 169 -25.64 1.94 6.62
C GLN A 169 -26.52 2.82 5.71
N GLN A 170 -25.92 3.52 4.74
CA GLN A 170 -26.63 4.31 3.72
C GLN A 170 -27.06 3.48 2.50
N GLY A 171 -26.76 2.17 2.49
CA GLY A 171 -27.10 1.26 1.40
C GLY A 171 -26.03 1.18 0.31
N HIS A 172 -24.85 1.76 0.52
CA HIS A 172 -23.71 1.61 -0.38
C HIS A 172 -22.93 0.33 -0.09
N ARG A 173 -22.12 -0.11 -1.05
CA ARG A 173 -21.10 -1.13 -0.84
C ARG A 173 -19.83 -0.46 -0.30
N ALA A 174 -19.12 -1.11 0.62
CA ALA A 174 -17.87 -0.61 1.15
C ALA A 174 -16.84 -1.73 1.29
N VAL A 175 -15.62 -1.45 0.87
CA VAL A 175 -14.53 -2.43 0.81
C VAL A 175 -13.29 -1.84 1.49
N MET A 176 -12.70 -2.61 2.40
CA MET A 176 -11.33 -2.42 2.87
C MET A 176 -10.43 -3.40 2.10
N LEU A 177 -9.59 -2.87 1.22
CA LEU A 177 -8.65 -3.63 0.41
C LEU A 177 -7.24 -3.52 0.99
N TYR A 178 -6.69 -4.65 1.43
CA TYR A 178 -5.31 -4.77 1.86
C TYR A 178 -4.45 -5.22 0.68
N LEU A 179 -3.59 -4.32 0.20
CA LEU A 179 -2.65 -4.61 -0.88
C LEU A 179 -1.28 -4.93 -0.28
N VAL A 180 -0.93 -6.22 -0.30
CA VAL A 180 0.34 -6.73 0.24
C VAL A 180 1.47 -6.37 -0.71
N GLN A 181 2.20 -5.33 -0.35
CA GLN A 181 3.29 -4.72 -1.10
C GLN A 181 4.62 -5.44 -0.85
N ARG A 182 4.58 -6.75 -0.69
CA ARG A 182 5.76 -7.61 -0.56
C ARG A 182 5.48 -8.98 -1.16
N THR A 183 6.48 -9.54 -1.81
CA THR A 183 6.32 -10.75 -2.66
C THR A 183 6.62 -12.06 -1.92
N ASP A 184 7.09 -11.97 -0.67
CA ASP A 184 7.45 -13.10 0.19
C ASP A 184 6.34 -13.48 1.19
N CYS A 185 5.11 -12.97 0.99
CA CYS A 185 3.95 -13.27 1.82
C CYS A 185 2.84 -13.94 1.02
N GLN A 186 2.16 -14.90 1.66
CA GLN A 186 1.09 -15.71 1.04
C GLN A 186 -0.22 -15.68 1.85
N ARG A 187 -0.22 -15.04 3.01
CA ARG A 187 -1.37 -14.90 3.91
C ARG A 187 -1.27 -13.61 4.68
N PHE A 188 -2.39 -13.17 5.25
CA PHE A 188 -2.52 -11.86 5.87
C PHE A 188 -3.22 -11.91 7.23
N GLN A 189 -2.78 -11.10 8.19
CA GLN A 189 -3.52 -10.88 9.43
C GLN A 189 -3.51 -9.41 9.87
N LEU A 190 -4.45 -9.07 10.75
CA LEU A 190 -4.37 -7.83 11.49
C LEU A 190 -3.45 -7.97 12.71
N ALA A 191 -2.54 -7.01 12.87
CA ALA A 191 -1.64 -6.93 14.01
C ALA A 191 -2.35 -6.27 15.21
N ALA A 192 -3.29 -7.01 15.82
CA ALA A 192 -4.07 -6.53 16.96
C ALA A 192 -3.21 -6.19 18.19
N ASP A 193 -2.03 -6.78 18.30
CA ASP A 193 -1.04 -6.46 19.33
C ASP A 193 -0.35 -5.10 19.11
N ILE A 194 -0.32 -4.60 17.87
CA ILE A 194 0.20 -3.28 17.51
C ILE A 194 -0.89 -2.21 17.64
N ASP A 195 -2.10 -2.50 17.14
CA ASP A 195 -3.25 -1.58 17.22
C ASP A 195 -4.56 -2.34 17.48
N SER A 196 -4.83 -2.60 18.76
CA SER A 196 -6.05 -3.27 19.19
C SER A 196 -7.31 -2.45 18.88
N ALA A 197 -7.21 -1.12 18.79
CA ALA A 197 -8.33 -0.26 18.45
C ALA A 197 -8.69 -0.37 16.97
N TYR A 198 -7.70 -0.44 16.08
CA TYR A 198 -7.92 -0.72 14.67
C TYR A 198 -8.55 -2.10 14.45
N ALA A 199 -8.02 -3.14 15.11
CA ALA A 199 -8.57 -4.50 15.01
C ALA A 199 -10.04 -4.56 15.47
N ALA A 200 -10.37 -3.99 16.63
CA ALA A 200 -11.74 -3.95 17.12
C ALA A 200 -12.69 -3.14 16.21
N ALA A 201 -12.21 -2.03 15.65
CA ALA A 201 -12.99 -1.24 14.69
C ALA A 201 -13.20 -2.00 13.37
N PHE A 202 -12.23 -2.81 12.96
CA PHE A 202 -12.33 -3.65 11.77
C PHE A 202 -13.39 -4.72 11.96
N ASP A 203 -13.40 -5.43 13.10
CA ASP A 203 -14.41 -6.43 13.42
C ASP A 203 -15.82 -5.83 13.41
N GLN A 204 -15.98 -4.63 13.99
CA GLN A 204 -17.26 -3.89 13.96
C GLN A 204 -17.67 -3.50 12.54
N ALA A 205 -16.74 -3.03 11.71
CA ALA A 205 -16.99 -2.68 10.32
C ALA A 205 -17.41 -3.91 9.50
N GLN A 206 -16.72 -5.03 9.66
CA GLN A 206 -17.05 -6.28 8.98
C GLN A 206 -18.43 -6.80 9.41
N ALA A 207 -18.74 -6.74 10.72
CA ALA A 207 -20.06 -7.11 11.24
C ALA A 207 -21.19 -6.21 10.69
N ALA A 208 -20.88 -4.96 10.34
CA ALA A 208 -21.81 -4.03 9.71
C ALA A 208 -21.93 -4.20 8.19
N GLY A 209 -21.11 -5.04 7.56
CA GLY A 209 -21.15 -5.34 6.12
C GLY A 209 -20.02 -4.70 5.29
N VAL A 210 -18.99 -4.14 5.92
CA VAL A 210 -17.78 -3.74 5.18
C VAL A 210 -17.02 -4.99 4.74
N GLU A 211 -16.77 -5.11 3.44
CA GLU A 211 -16.08 -6.26 2.86
C GLU A 211 -14.57 -6.14 3.03
N ARG A 212 -13.90 -7.30 3.10
CA ARG A 212 -12.44 -7.40 3.15
C ARG A 212 -11.92 -8.05 1.88
N LEU A 213 -11.05 -7.35 1.16
CA LEU A 213 -10.26 -7.92 0.07
C LEU A 213 -8.78 -7.88 0.44
N ILE A 214 -8.04 -8.92 0.07
CA ILE A 214 -6.60 -9.01 0.31
C ILE A 214 -5.95 -9.51 -0.96
N TYR A 215 -5.12 -8.67 -1.57
CA TYR A 215 -4.40 -9.00 -2.79
C TYR A 215 -2.90 -8.87 -2.56
N SER A 216 -2.15 -9.80 -3.13
CA SER A 216 -0.70 -9.70 -3.25
C SER A 216 -0.31 -8.77 -4.40
N THR A 217 1.00 -8.55 -4.57
CA THR A 217 1.55 -7.89 -5.76
C THR A 217 2.72 -8.68 -6.30
N ASN A 218 2.91 -8.60 -7.62
CA ASN A 218 4.18 -8.94 -8.23
C ASN A 218 5.02 -7.66 -8.31
N ILE A 219 6.30 -7.76 -7.94
CA ILE A 219 7.20 -6.61 -7.85
C ILE A 219 8.53 -6.98 -8.48
N SER A 220 9.01 -6.12 -9.37
CA SER A 220 10.37 -6.12 -9.89
C SER A 220 10.90 -4.69 -9.99
N PRO A 221 12.19 -4.49 -10.31
CA PRO A 221 12.73 -3.16 -10.59
C PRO A 221 12.07 -2.44 -11.78
N GLU A 222 11.33 -3.16 -12.64
CA GLU A 222 10.65 -2.62 -13.82
C GLU A 222 9.19 -2.25 -13.53
N GLU A 223 8.49 -3.04 -12.72
CA GLU A 223 7.06 -2.85 -12.50
C GLU A 223 6.53 -3.33 -11.14
N ILE A 224 5.34 -2.83 -10.81
CA ILE A 224 4.50 -3.35 -9.73
C ILE A 224 3.11 -3.65 -10.31
N THR A 225 2.68 -4.90 -10.26
CA THR A 225 1.36 -5.35 -10.75
C THR A 225 0.58 -6.05 -9.65
N LEU A 226 -0.74 -6.11 -9.83
CA LEU A 226 -1.61 -6.86 -8.92
C LEU A 226 -1.23 -8.35 -9.00
N GLY A 227 -1.14 -8.99 -7.85
CA GLY A 227 -0.94 -10.42 -7.71
C GLY A 227 -2.25 -11.16 -7.49
N ALA A 228 -2.17 -12.39 -6.98
CA ALA A 228 -3.35 -13.15 -6.61
C ALA A 228 -4.02 -12.60 -5.35
N ALA A 229 -5.33 -12.84 -5.22
CA ALA A 229 -6.01 -12.78 -3.94
C ALA A 229 -5.38 -13.79 -2.97
N ILE A 230 -5.17 -13.39 -1.71
CA ILE A 230 -4.56 -14.24 -0.69
C ILE A 230 -5.48 -14.37 0.53
N PRO A 231 -5.42 -15.50 1.27
CA PRO A 231 -6.28 -15.72 2.41
C PRO A 231 -5.87 -14.86 3.62
N ALA A 232 -6.87 -14.58 4.46
CA ALA A 232 -6.59 -14.23 5.85
C ALA A 232 -6.06 -15.46 6.61
N ALA A 233 -5.14 -15.23 7.56
CA ALA A 233 -4.57 -16.26 8.41
C ALA A 233 -5.50 -16.68 9.55
#